data_AF-A0A2E7MP31-F1
#
_entry.id   AF-A0A2E7MP31-F1
#
_cell.length_a   1.000
_cell.length_b   1.000
_cell.length_c   1.000
_cell.angle_alpha   90.00
_cell.angle_beta   90.00
_cell.angle_gamma   90.00
#
_symmetry.space_group_name_H-M   'P 1'
#
loop_
_entity.id
_entity.type
_entity.pdbx_description
1 polymer ?
#
loop_
_entity_poly.entity_id
_entity_poly.type
_entity_poly.pdbx_seq_one_letter_code
_entity_poly.pdbx_strand_id
1 'polypeptide(L)' 'MRLRLPICALEGSRITLSRRIGTRWRLIGHGTITG' A
#
# COMPACT_ATOMS: atom_id res chain seq x y z
N MET A 1 -5.11 -5.68 -7.23
CA MET A 1 -4.33 -5.66 -5.97
C MET A 1 -5.04 -6.58 -4.98
N ARG A 2 -4.40 -7.67 -4.53
CA ARG A 2 -4.98 -8.55 -3.51
C ARG A 2 -4.13 -8.43 -2.25
N LEU A 3 -4.75 -8.00 -1.17
CA LEU A 3 -4.08 -7.90 0.13
C LEU A 3 -3.95 -9.30 0.71
N ARG A 4 -2.81 -9.57 1.36
CA ARG A 4 -2.59 -10.83 2.08
C ARG A 4 -3.40 -10.91 3.38
N LEU A 5 -3.61 -9.76 4.01
CA LEU A 5 -4.41 -9.63 5.22
C LEU A 5 -5.57 -8.67 4.91
N PRO A 6 -6.80 -8.96 5.38
CA PRO A 6 -7.88 -8.00 5.31
C PRO A 6 -7.55 -6.79 6.17
N ILE A 7 -7.97 -5.62 5.72
CA ILE A 7 -7.82 -4.36 6.44
C ILE A 7 -9.18 -3.67 6.50
N CYS A 8 -9.45 -2.94 7.57
CA CYS A 8 -10.55 -2.00 7.65
C CYS A 8 -10.00 -0.60 7.39
N ALA A 9 -10.40 0.01 6.28
CA ALA A 9 -10.00 1.36 5.91
C ALA A 9 -11.14 2.04 5.15
N LEU A 10 -11.30 3.34 5.37
CA LEU A 10 -12.28 4.15 4.66
C LEU A 10 -11.77 4.55 3.28
N GLU A 11 -12.67 4.81 2.35
CA GLU A 11 -12.32 5.49 1.10
C GLU A 11 -11.68 6.86 1.40
N GLY A 12 -10.67 7.21 0.61
CA GLY A 12 -9.84 8.39 0.83
C GLY A 12 -8.70 8.20 1.84
N SER A 13 -8.63 7.07 2.56
CA SER A 13 -7.54 6.82 3.51
C SER A 13 -6.17 6.80 2.81
N ARG A 14 -5.17 7.42 3.44
CA ARG A 14 -3.80 7.48 2.91
C ARG A 14 -3.10 6.14 3.04
N ILE A 15 -2.48 5.69 1.96
CA ILE A 15 -1.68 4.46 1.90
C ILE A 15 -0.29 4.74 1.36
N THR A 16 0.67 3.93 1.79
CA THR A 16 2.03 3.92 1.24
C THR A 16 2.27 2.63 0.47
N LEU A 17 2.94 2.76 -0.68
CA LEU A 17 3.31 1.65 -1.55
C LEU A 17 4.79 1.40 -1.36
N SER A 18 5.13 0.25 -0.79
CA SER A 18 6.50 -0.25 -0.74
C SER A 18 6.64 -1.45 -1.65
N ARG A 19 7.80 -1.61 -2.29
CA ARG A 19 8.15 -2.88 -2.94
C ARG A 19 9.60 -3.24 -2.67
N ARG A 20 9.84 -4.54 -2.64
CA ARG A 20 11.16 -5.12 -2.45
C ARG A 20 11.97 -4.95 -3.72
N ILE A 21 13.11 -4.27 -3.63
CA ILE A 21 14.06 -4.08 -4.72
C ILE A 21 15.41 -4.64 -4.23
N GLY A 22 15.83 -5.76 -4.82
CA GLY A 22 16.96 -6.54 -4.33
C GLY A 22 16.70 -7.10 -2.92
N THR A 23 17.56 -6.75 -1.98
CA THR A 23 17.48 -7.23 -0.58
C THR A 23 16.66 -6.33 0.35
N ARG A 24 16.26 -5.14 -0.09
CA ARG A 24 15.62 -4.13 0.77
C ARG A 24 14.22 -3.76 0.30
N TRP A 25 13.36 -3.39 1.24
CA TRP A 25 12.11 -2.71 0.94
C TRP A 25 12.41 -1.25 0.67
N ARG A 26 11.85 -0.73 -0.43
CA ARG A 26 11.92 0.69 -0.76
C ARG A 26 10.51 1.24 -0.86
N LEU A 27 10.31 2.44 -0.34
CA LEU A 27 9.10 3.22 -0.58
C LEU A 27 9.10 3.63 -2.06
N ILE A 28 7.99 3.38 -2.74
CA ILE A 28 7.83 3.67 -4.17
C ILE A 28 6.83 4.79 -4.40
N GLY A 29 5.89 4.97 -3.48
CA GLY A 29 4.94 6.07 -3.56
C GLY A 29 3.95 6.08 -2.41
N HIS A 30 3.02 7.02 -2.49
CA HIS A 30 1.88 7.14 -1.61
C HIS A 30 0.62 7.39 -2.46
N GLY A 31 -0.54 7.17 -1.87
CA GLY A 31 -1.81 7.40 -2.54
C GLY A 31 -2.97 7.31 -1.56
N THR A 32 -4.19 7.27 -2.09
CA THR A 32 -5.42 7.13 -1.33
C THR A 32 -6.21 5.92 -1.80
N ILE A 33 -6.98 5.31 -0.90
CA ILE A 33 -7.88 4.20 -1.25
C ILE A 33 -9.08 4.77 -1.99
N THR A 34 -9.28 4.36 -3.24
CA THR A 34 -10.49 4.61 -4.01
C THR A 34 -11.20 3.28 -4.21
N GLY A 35 -12.49 3.21 -3.88
CA GLY A 35 -13.34 2.03 -4.06
C GLY A 35 -13.49 1.61 -5.51
#